data_AF-A0A838Z4L3-F1
#
_entry.id   AF-A0A838Z4L3-F1
#
_cell.length_a   1.000
_cell.length_b   1.000
_cell.length_c   1.000
_cell.angle_alpha   90.00
_cell.angle_beta   90.00
_cell.angle_gamma   90.00
#
_symmetry.space_group_name_H-M   'P 1'
#
loop_
_entity.id
_entity.type
_entity.pdbx_description
1 polymer ?
#
loop_
_entity_poly.entity_id
_entity_poly.type
_entity_poly.pdbx_seq_one_letter_code
_entity_poly.pdbx_strand_id
1 'polypeptide(L)'
;MSTMDEKAFFRLFYEAHEKCFWKDLTTPLSETESKHFSNEILERTGLIVGWKSIKNYSIHLLNPNIKKQENPSIATLDTLARYISNASKTDEATRKKNEAHFRYWYNYRDTFAKAHSTRRKRNKPAFVFKFKLWDIIAIIVLLTTITVYIYRNTIQSTDFVDNFTSVSLDSLTQRGWMLKNEDPIYWEKRDEKAGHLTLYTLDGDNYIDTAGRIGIKNLLLKEIKSSCFSSEIHLTNFIPKENWQQVGILLMEDTTFSSKSVRLSLSFNNFFGGLIKPGEILLQAISATDGNHSKPEEIAHSVIFNMDSSQSVIVTQNLKKSALRIEKQNHTYRFLYASGENDLFAFKEIISRDILIEPKYIGIFALKGFRPDTPAIPAYIDFVSLKAQSCKD
;
A
#
# COMPACT_ATOMS: atom_id res chain seq x y z
N MET A 1 27.15 -37.71 3.23
CA MET A 1 27.26 -36.33 3.75
C MET A 1 27.96 -36.38 5.10
N SER A 2 28.71 -35.35 5.49
CA SER A 2 29.10 -35.26 6.90
C SER A 2 27.83 -35.16 7.77
N THR A 3 27.87 -35.60 9.02
CA THR A 3 26.73 -35.46 9.95
C THR A 3 26.26 -34.00 10.10
N MET A 4 27.12 -33.04 9.78
CA MET A 4 26.81 -31.61 9.77
C MET A 4 26.08 -31.18 8.48
N ASP A 5 26.51 -31.65 7.31
CA ASP A 5 25.84 -31.34 6.04
C ASP A 5 24.40 -31.88 6.05
N GLU A 6 24.20 -33.09 6.58
CA GLU A 6 22.87 -33.72 6.66
C GLU A 6 21.93 -32.92 7.55
N LYS A 7 22.39 -32.51 8.73
CA LYS A 7 21.63 -31.63 9.62
C LYS A 7 21.34 -30.26 9.00
N ALA A 8 22.31 -29.69 8.28
CA ALA A 8 22.13 -28.44 7.57
C ALA A 8 21.08 -28.58 6.47
N PHE A 9 21.11 -29.67 5.70
CA PHE A 9 20.09 -29.98 4.70
C PHE A 9 18.71 -30.16 5.32
N PHE A 10 18.59 -30.91 6.43
CA PHE A 10 17.31 -31.11 7.09
C PHE A 10 16.71 -29.76 7.49
N ARG A 11 17.50 -28.93 8.16
CA ARG A 11 17.07 -27.58 8.54
C ARG A 11 16.68 -26.74 7.34
N LEU A 12 17.48 -26.78 6.27
CA LEU A 12 17.22 -26.06 5.02
C LEU A 12 15.87 -26.46 4.42
N PHE A 13 15.58 -27.76 4.36
CA PHE A 13 14.32 -28.23 3.79
C PHE A 13 13.12 -27.87 4.68
N TYR A 14 13.25 -27.95 6.01
CA TYR A 14 12.20 -27.48 6.94
C TYR A 14 11.89 -25.99 6.72
N GLU A 15 12.91 -25.14 6.66
CA GLU A 15 12.72 -23.70 6.44
C GLU A 15 12.13 -23.39 5.05
N ALA A 16 12.56 -24.11 4.01
CA ALA A 16 11.97 -23.97 2.67
C ALA A 16 10.49 -24.42 2.66
N HIS A 17 10.15 -25.50 3.36
CA HIS A 17 8.77 -25.97 3.46
C HIS A 17 7.89 -24.97 4.22
N GLU A 18 8.34 -24.53 5.40
CA GLU A 18 7.63 -23.55 6.23
C GLU A 18 7.37 -22.27 5.44
N LYS A 19 8.36 -21.80 4.67
CA LYS A 19 8.19 -20.65 3.77
C LYS A 19 7.15 -20.86 2.67
N CYS A 20 7.05 -22.06 2.11
CA CYS A 20 6.11 -22.37 1.04
C CYS A 20 4.67 -22.53 1.55
N PHE A 21 4.48 -23.17 2.70
CA PHE A 21 3.16 -23.59 3.18
C PHE A 21 2.69 -22.88 4.45
N TRP A 22 3.52 -22.03 5.06
CA TRP A 22 3.26 -21.35 6.33
C TRP A 22 2.90 -22.31 7.47
N LYS A 23 3.46 -23.52 7.44
CA LYS A 23 3.25 -24.58 8.44
C LYS A 23 4.48 -25.48 8.58
N ASP A 24 4.62 -26.09 9.75
CA ASP A 24 5.65 -27.10 10.01
C ASP A 24 5.43 -28.36 9.16
N LEU A 25 6.54 -28.99 8.75
CA LEU A 25 6.52 -30.28 8.08
C LEU A 25 6.32 -31.40 9.12
N THR A 26 5.07 -31.83 9.31
CA THR A 26 4.71 -32.91 10.26
C THR A 26 4.39 -34.24 9.58
N THR A 27 3.98 -34.19 8.31
CA THR A 27 3.64 -35.36 7.49
C THR A 27 4.38 -35.33 6.15
N PRO A 28 4.72 -36.49 5.55
CA PRO A 28 5.33 -36.52 4.23
C PRO A 28 4.44 -35.81 3.21
N LEU A 29 5.05 -35.09 2.27
CA LEU A 29 4.31 -34.33 1.28
C LEU A 29 3.56 -35.25 0.33
N SER A 30 2.31 -34.89 0.03
CA SER A 30 1.55 -35.50 -1.05
C SER A 30 2.18 -35.18 -2.42
N GLU A 31 1.73 -35.87 -3.47
CA GLU A 31 2.16 -35.54 -4.83
C GLU A 31 1.78 -34.11 -5.22
N THR A 32 0.56 -33.69 -4.87
CA THR A 32 0.06 -32.34 -5.15
C THR A 32 0.89 -31.28 -4.43
N GLU A 33 1.16 -31.46 -3.14
CA GLU A 33 2.00 -30.52 -2.38
C GLU A 33 3.43 -30.49 -2.93
N SER A 34 4.00 -31.63 -3.30
CA SER A 34 5.36 -31.68 -3.86
C SER A 34 5.45 -30.97 -5.22
N LYS A 35 4.41 -31.04 -6.06
CA LYS A 35 4.33 -30.29 -7.32
C LYS A 35 4.18 -28.79 -7.07
N HIS A 36 3.31 -28.40 -6.14
CA HIS A 36 3.16 -27.00 -5.77
C HIS A 36 4.48 -26.42 -5.25
N PHE A 37 5.15 -27.12 -4.33
CA PHE A 37 6.44 -26.68 -3.79
C PHE A 37 7.53 -26.59 -4.87
N SER A 38 7.58 -27.55 -5.79
CA SER A 38 8.46 -27.49 -6.96
C SER A 38 8.21 -26.26 -7.84
N ASN A 39 6.95 -25.90 -8.05
CA ASN A 39 6.57 -24.73 -8.86
C ASN A 39 6.91 -23.43 -8.15
N GLU A 40 6.63 -23.32 -6.85
CA GLU A 40 6.96 -22.12 -6.06
C GLU A 40 8.48 -21.86 -6.05
N ILE A 41 9.30 -22.90 -5.92
CA ILE A 41 10.76 -22.79 -6.04
C ILE A 41 11.17 -22.27 -7.43
N LEU A 42 10.58 -22.82 -8.50
CA LEU A 42 10.86 -22.41 -9.88
C LEU A 42 10.45 -20.95 -10.14
N GLU A 43 9.28 -20.54 -9.69
CA GLU A 43 8.76 -19.19 -9.92
C GLU A 43 9.65 -18.14 -9.26
N ARG A 44 10.06 -18.40 -8.01
CA ARG A 44 10.89 -17.50 -7.21
C ARG A 44 12.36 -17.48 -7.62
N THR A 45 12.94 -18.65 -7.91
CA THR A 45 14.40 -18.75 -8.15
C THR A 45 14.78 -18.84 -9.62
N GLY A 46 13.86 -19.28 -10.49
CA GLY A 46 14.13 -19.62 -11.89
C GLY A 46 14.81 -20.98 -12.09
N LEU A 47 15.01 -21.74 -11.02
CA LEU A 47 15.69 -23.04 -11.01
C LEU A 47 14.74 -24.16 -10.57
N ILE A 48 14.95 -25.36 -11.10
CA ILE A 48 14.05 -26.50 -10.89
C ILE A 48 14.62 -27.45 -9.83
N VAL A 49 13.80 -27.78 -8.83
CA VAL A 49 13.98 -28.97 -7.97
C VAL A 49 12.82 -29.91 -8.26
N GLY A 50 13.10 -31.09 -8.81
CA GLY A 50 12.05 -32.01 -9.23
C GLY A 50 11.12 -32.43 -8.09
N TRP A 51 9.80 -32.35 -8.32
CA TRP A 51 8.78 -32.68 -7.32
C TRP A 51 8.91 -34.09 -6.72
N LYS A 52 9.39 -35.08 -7.50
CA LYS A 52 9.65 -36.44 -6.98
C LYS A 52 10.77 -36.44 -5.93
N SER A 53 11.81 -35.63 -6.15
CA SER A 53 12.90 -35.45 -5.19
C SER A 53 12.39 -34.76 -3.93
N ILE A 54 11.60 -33.69 -4.06
CA ILE A 54 10.96 -33.00 -2.93
C ILE A 54 10.13 -33.97 -2.08
N LYS A 55 9.31 -34.80 -2.73
CA LYS A 55 8.52 -35.84 -2.05
C LYS A 55 9.42 -36.80 -1.28
N ASN A 56 10.45 -37.35 -1.92
CA ASN A 56 11.38 -38.28 -1.28
C ASN A 56 12.16 -37.63 -0.13
N TYR A 57 12.55 -36.36 -0.26
CA TYR A 57 13.19 -35.61 0.83
C TYR A 57 12.27 -35.50 2.04
N SER A 58 11.00 -35.14 1.85
CA SER A 58 10.04 -35.08 2.97
C SER A 58 9.89 -36.42 3.70
N ILE A 59 9.91 -37.53 2.97
CA ILE A 59 9.87 -38.89 3.54
C ILE A 59 11.15 -39.17 4.33
N HIS A 60 12.31 -38.85 3.75
CA HIS A 60 13.62 -39.09 4.36
C HIS A 60 13.79 -38.28 5.66
N LEU A 61 13.37 -37.01 5.67
CA LEU A 61 13.45 -36.13 6.84
C LEU A 61 12.60 -36.61 8.01
N LEU A 62 11.38 -37.08 7.74
CA LEU A 62 10.45 -37.54 8.78
C LEU A 62 10.74 -38.97 9.25
N ASN A 63 11.43 -39.77 8.44
CA ASN A 63 11.76 -41.15 8.75
C ASN A 63 13.24 -41.47 8.44
N PRO A 64 14.20 -40.91 9.22
CA PRO A 64 15.63 -41.07 8.94
C PRO A 64 16.14 -42.51 9.06
N ASN A 65 15.37 -43.41 9.69
CA ASN A 65 15.71 -44.83 9.87
C ASN A 65 15.36 -45.72 8.66
N ILE A 66 14.70 -45.19 7.63
CA ILE A 66 14.41 -45.96 6.41
C ILE A 66 15.72 -46.14 5.64
N LYS A 67 16.02 -47.39 5.23
CA LYS A 67 17.27 -47.79 4.53
C LYS A 67 17.60 -46.98 3.26
N LYS A 68 16.64 -46.21 2.73
CA LYS A 68 16.83 -45.35 1.56
C LYS A 68 17.21 -43.94 2.01
N GLN A 69 18.51 -43.70 2.16
CA GLN A 69 19.04 -42.35 2.34
C GLN A 69 18.92 -41.58 1.03
N GLU A 70 18.40 -40.36 1.09
CA GLU A 70 18.39 -39.43 -0.04
C GLU A 70 19.57 -38.47 0.10
N ASN A 71 20.39 -38.35 -0.94
CA ASN A 71 21.55 -37.46 -0.94
C ASN A 71 21.33 -36.35 -1.98
N PRO A 72 20.77 -35.19 -1.58
CA PRO A 72 20.48 -34.10 -2.51
C PRO A 72 21.76 -33.60 -3.18
N SER A 73 21.67 -33.29 -4.47
CA SER A 73 22.81 -32.70 -5.19
C SER A 73 23.14 -31.31 -4.64
N ILE A 74 24.39 -30.87 -4.77
CA ILE A 74 24.79 -29.51 -4.34
C ILE A 74 23.97 -28.44 -5.08
N ALA A 75 23.58 -28.69 -6.34
CA ALA A 75 22.71 -27.79 -7.10
C ALA A 75 21.30 -27.68 -6.49
N THR A 76 20.77 -28.80 -6.00
CA THR A 76 19.49 -28.83 -5.28
C THR A 76 19.58 -28.05 -3.98
N LEU A 77 20.65 -28.25 -3.22
CA LEU A 77 20.89 -27.54 -1.96
C LEU A 77 21.04 -26.03 -2.18
N ASP A 78 21.77 -25.61 -3.22
CA ASP A 78 21.91 -24.19 -3.57
C ASP A 78 20.57 -23.57 -4.00
N THR A 79 19.77 -24.30 -4.77
CA THR A 79 18.43 -23.84 -5.19
C THR A 79 17.50 -23.64 -3.99
N LEU A 80 17.48 -24.58 -3.03
CA LEU A 80 16.71 -24.42 -1.81
C LEU A 80 17.21 -23.25 -0.94
N ALA A 81 18.53 -23.06 -0.85
CA ALA A 81 19.12 -21.92 -0.12
C ALA A 81 18.79 -20.57 -0.78
N ARG A 82 18.77 -20.49 -2.11
CA ARG A 82 18.28 -19.32 -2.85
C ARG A 82 16.82 -19.03 -2.57
N TYR A 83 16.00 -20.07 -2.58
CA TYR A 83 14.57 -19.97 -2.31
C TYR A 83 14.33 -19.34 -0.94
N ILE A 84 15.01 -19.80 0.12
CA ILE A 84 14.84 -19.26 1.47
C ILE A 84 15.39 -17.83 1.59
N SER A 85 16.56 -17.56 1.00
CA SER A 85 17.23 -16.25 1.08
C SER A 85 16.63 -15.16 0.17
N ASN A 86 15.55 -15.43 -0.56
CA ASN A 86 14.97 -14.50 -1.54
C ASN A 86 15.99 -14.01 -2.58
N ALA A 87 16.86 -14.92 -3.04
CA ALA A 87 17.85 -14.59 -4.05
C ALA A 87 17.18 -14.17 -5.38
N SER A 88 17.83 -13.29 -6.13
CA SER A 88 17.35 -12.88 -7.45
C SER A 88 17.21 -14.07 -8.39
N LYS A 89 16.18 -14.02 -9.25
CA LYS A 89 15.88 -15.05 -10.24
C LYS A 89 17.06 -15.25 -11.20
N THR A 90 17.41 -16.51 -11.49
CA THR A 90 18.46 -16.90 -12.44
C THR A 90 18.05 -18.15 -13.21
N ASP A 91 18.68 -18.39 -14.35
CA ASP A 91 18.58 -19.67 -15.06
C ASP A 91 19.83 -20.56 -14.83
N GLU A 92 19.76 -21.82 -15.27
CA GLU A 92 20.81 -22.82 -15.09
C GLU A 92 22.10 -22.50 -15.87
N ALA A 93 22.01 -21.83 -17.02
CA ALA A 93 23.16 -21.47 -17.83
C ALA A 93 23.96 -20.32 -17.17
N THR A 94 23.25 -19.29 -16.73
CA THR A 94 23.77 -18.13 -16.00
C THR A 94 24.35 -18.56 -14.66
N ARG A 95 23.66 -19.44 -13.92
CA ARG A 95 24.14 -20.01 -12.66
C ARG A 95 25.46 -20.75 -12.84
N LYS A 96 25.60 -21.59 -13.88
CA LYS A 96 26.85 -22.29 -14.18
C LYS A 96 27.99 -21.35 -14.58
N LYS A 97 27.70 -20.24 -15.27
CA LYS A 97 28.71 -19.28 -15.73
C LYS A 97 29.21 -18.38 -14.61
N ASN A 98 28.29 -17.85 -13.79
CA ASN A 98 28.60 -16.78 -12.84
C ASN A 98 28.71 -17.28 -11.39
N GLU A 99 28.11 -18.42 -11.05
CA GLU A 99 27.88 -18.87 -9.68
C GLU A 99 28.16 -20.38 -9.50
N ALA A 100 29.13 -20.90 -10.26
CA ALA A 100 29.49 -22.33 -10.29
C ALA A 100 29.88 -22.92 -8.92
N HIS A 101 30.24 -22.07 -7.96
CA HIS A 101 30.68 -22.45 -6.63
C HIS A 101 29.52 -22.64 -5.62
N PHE A 102 28.25 -22.52 -6.03
CA PHE A 102 27.08 -22.79 -5.16
C PHE A 102 27.09 -21.98 -3.86
N ARG A 103 27.25 -20.66 -3.99
CA ARG A 103 27.47 -19.72 -2.87
C ARG A 103 26.40 -19.78 -1.80
N TYR A 104 25.13 -19.93 -2.19
CA TYR A 104 24.01 -19.86 -1.26
C TYR A 104 24.01 -21.06 -0.34
N TRP A 105 24.27 -22.25 -0.88
CA TRP A 105 24.41 -23.46 -0.06
C TRP A 105 25.56 -23.33 0.95
N TYR A 106 26.77 -22.93 0.52
CA TYR A 106 27.92 -22.86 1.41
C TYR A 106 27.76 -21.78 2.49
N ASN A 107 27.22 -20.61 2.14
CA ASN A 107 26.90 -19.56 3.12
C ASN A 107 25.90 -20.06 4.16
N TYR A 108 24.86 -20.76 3.72
CA TYR A 108 23.85 -21.32 4.61
C TYR A 108 24.47 -22.37 5.55
N ARG A 109 25.22 -23.32 5.00
CA ARG A 109 25.91 -24.36 5.76
C ARG A 109 26.88 -23.78 6.79
N ASP A 110 27.68 -22.79 6.41
CA ASP A 110 28.65 -22.17 7.31
C ASP A 110 27.97 -21.39 8.45
N THR A 111 26.83 -20.77 8.17
CA THR A 111 25.98 -20.11 9.19
C THR A 111 25.42 -21.14 10.18
N PHE A 112 24.90 -22.25 9.65
CA PHE A 112 24.42 -23.38 10.45
C PHE A 112 25.53 -24.00 11.32
N ALA A 113 26.73 -24.20 10.74
CA ALA A 113 27.90 -24.74 11.42
C ALA A 113 28.40 -23.83 12.54
N LYS A 114 28.41 -22.51 12.33
CA LYS A 114 28.80 -21.53 13.37
C LYS A 114 27.83 -21.57 14.56
N ALA A 115 26.53 -21.69 14.29
CA ALA A 115 25.50 -21.80 15.32
C ALA A 115 25.62 -23.10 16.14
N HIS A 116 26.02 -24.21 15.50
CA HIS A 116 26.10 -25.54 16.13
C HIS A 116 27.49 -25.94 16.59
N SER A 117 28.53 -25.17 16.26
CA SER A 117 29.84 -25.36 16.88
C SER A 117 29.66 -25.07 18.37
N THR A 118 29.78 -26.11 19.20
CA THR A 118 29.90 -25.94 20.64
C THR A 118 31.01 -24.95 20.82
N ARG A 119 30.63 -23.74 21.25
CA ARG A 119 31.51 -22.63 21.55
C ARG A 119 32.74 -23.22 22.22
N ARG A 120 33.87 -23.32 21.51
CA ARG A 120 35.18 -23.35 22.16
C ARG A 120 35.07 -22.20 23.13
N LYS A 121 35.14 -22.50 24.44
CA LYS A 121 35.25 -21.50 25.50
C LYS A 121 36.44 -20.63 25.11
N ARG A 122 36.16 -19.59 24.33
CA ARG A 122 37.06 -18.49 24.10
C ARG A 122 37.02 -17.85 25.47
N ASN A 123 38.01 -18.20 26.30
CA ASN A 123 38.30 -17.50 27.53
C ASN A 123 38.34 -16.03 27.12
N LYS A 124 37.23 -15.33 27.39
CA LYS A 124 37.24 -13.88 27.27
C LYS A 124 38.32 -13.46 28.26
N PRO A 125 39.32 -12.66 27.87
CA PRO A 125 40.05 -11.94 28.89
C PRO A 125 38.97 -11.21 29.68
N ALA A 126 38.89 -11.48 30.97
CA ALA A 126 38.08 -10.71 31.87
C ALA A 126 38.71 -9.32 31.89
N PHE A 127 38.33 -8.50 30.90
CA PHE A 127 38.54 -7.07 30.95
C PHE A 127 37.55 -6.59 31.99
N VAL A 128 37.94 -6.76 33.25
CA VAL A 128 37.23 -6.22 34.40
C VAL A 128 37.45 -4.72 34.33
N PHE A 129 36.63 -4.04 33.53
CA PHE A 129 36.41 -2.62 33.72
C PHE A 129 35.90 -2.49 35.16
N LYS A 130 36.78 -2.02 36.06
CA LYS A 130 36.37 -1.52 37.37
C LYS A 130 35.63 -0.21 37.12
N PHE A 131 34.39 -0.33 36.62
CA PHE A 131 33.50 0.81 36.52
C PHE A 131 33.31 1.36 37.93
N LYS A 132 33.75 2.60 38.15
CA LYS A 132 33.40 3.33 39.36
C LYS A 132 31.89 3.61 39.27
N LEU A 133 31.24 3.82 40.41
CA LEU A 133 29.80 4.14 40.47
C LEU A 133 29.41 5.25 39.46
N TRP A 134 30.30 6.21 39.25
CA TRP A 134 30.15 7.31 38.28
C TRP A 134 30.07 6.87 36.83
N ASP A 135 30.77 5.81 36.42
CA ASP A 135 30.71 5.30 35.05
C ASP A 135 29.36 4.61 34.78
N ILE A 136 28.80 3.93 35.78
CA ILE A 136 27.46 3.32 35.70
C ILE A 136 26.41 4.42 35.56
N ILE A 137 26.52 5.50 36.35
CA ILE A 137 25.63 6.67 36.24
C ILE A 137 25.73 7.28 34.84
N ALA A 138 26.94 7.48 34.31
CA ALA A 138 27.13 8.03 32.96
C ALA A 138 26.52 7.15 31.86
N ILE A 139 26.64 5.82 31.95
CA ILE A 139 26.04 4.88 31.00
C ILE A 139 24.51 4.92 31.08
N ILE A 140 23.93 4.97 32.27
CA ILE A 140 22.49 5.06 32.46
C ILE A 140 21.96 6.38 31.88
N VAL A 141 22.64 7.50 32.15
CA VAL A 141 22.29 8.81 31.58
C VAL A 141 22.38 8.75 30.06
N LEU A 142 23.47 8.23 29.49
CA LEU A 142 23.64 8.11 28.05
C LEU A 142 22.52 7.28 27.40
N LEU A 143 22.24 6.08 27.94
CA LEU A 143 21.17 5.21 27.45
C LEU A 143 19.81 5.89 27.56
N THR A 144 19.50 6.54 28.68
CA THR A 144 18.23 7.28 28.82
C THR A 144 18.13 8.43 27.83
N THR A 145 19.20 9.21 27.58
CA THR A 145 19.19 10.23 26.51
C THR A 145 18.97 9.62 25.13
N ILE A 146 19.62 8.49 24.81
CA ILE A 146 19.43 7.79 23.52
C ILE A 146 17.99 7.30 23.40
N THR A 147 17.43 6.68 24.45
CA THR A 147 16.05 6.19 24.45
C THR A 147 15.05 7.34 24.33
N VAL A 148 15.26 8.45 25.03
CA VAL A 148 14.41 9.66 24.94
C VAL A 148 14.54 10.30 23.55
N TYR A 149 15.74 10.34 22.97
CA TYR A 149 15.97 10.86 21.62
C TYR A 149 15.27 10.01 20.56
N ILE A 150 15.41 8.67 20.63
CA ILE A 150 14.71 7.75 19.74
C ILE A 150 13.20 7.91 19.94
N TYR A 151 12.71 7.86 21.18
CA TYR A 151 11.28 8.00 21.47
C TYR A 151 10.69 9.31 20.94
N ARG A 152 11.39 10.44 21.09
CA ARG A 152 10.97 11.73 20.53
C ARG A 152 10.95 11.75 19.01
N ASN A 153 11.90 11.10 18.35
CA ASN A 153 11.97 11.08 16.88
C ASN A 153 11.10 10.00 16.24
N THR A 154 10.77 8.92 16.95
CA THR A 154 9.87 7.86 16.46
C THR A 154 8.40 8.24 16.63
N ILE A 155 8.08 9.17 17.53
CA ILE A 155 6.71 9.72 17.71
C ILE A 155 6.62 11.09 17.04
N GLN A 156 7.02 11.18 15.77
CA GLN A 156 6.29 12.11 14.92
C GLN A 156 5.00 11.41 14.55
N SER A 157 3.90 11.86 15.16
CA SER A 157 2.57 11.45 14.72
C SER A 157 2.51 11.69 13.21
N THR A 158 2.33 10.61 12.47
CA THR A 158 2.06 10.62 11.03
C THR A 158 0.63 11.07 10.76
N ASP A 159 -0.17 11.27 11.81
CA ASP A 159 -1.51 11.80 11.70
C ASP A 159 -1.44 13.27 11.32
N PHE A 160 -2.35 13.63 10.42
CA PHE A 160 -2.54 14.97 9.94
C PHE A 160 -4.01 15.30 9.96
N VAL A 161 -4.31 16.53 10.39
CA VAL A 161 -5.64 17.12 10.35
C VAL A 161 -5.49 18.55 9.89
N ASP A 162 -6.33 18.97 8.94
CA ASP A 162 -6.43 20.35 8.49
C ASP A 162 -7.91 20.76 8.48
N ASN A 163 -8.23 21.80 9.24
CA ASN A 163 -9.57 22.38 9.31
C ASN A 163 -9.64 23.70 8.50
N PHE A 164 -8.63 23.96 7.67
CA PHE A 164 -8.57 25.11 6.76
C PHE A 164 -8.87 26.47 7.41
N THR A 165 -8.39 26.66 8.64
CA THR A 165 -8.45 27.95 9.35
C THR A 165 -7.70 29.06 8.62
N SER A 166 -6.69 28.69 7.83
CA SER A 166 -6.01 29.56 6.86
C SER A 166 -5.70 28.77 5.59
N VAL A 167 -6.03 29.35 4.44
CA VAL A 167 -5.83 28.74 3.11
C VAL A 167 -4.89 29.55 2.23
N SER A 168 -4.09 30.46 2.81
CA SER A 168 -3.01 31.09 2.05
C SER A 168 -2.00 30.04 1.58
N LEU A 169 -1.38 30.27 0.42
CA LEU A 169 -0.43 29.31 -0.15
C LEU A 169 0.72 29.01 0.82
N ASP A 170 1.29 30.03 1.46
CA ASP A 170 2.34 29.86 2.47
C ASP A 170 1.88 28.99 3.65
N SER A 171 0.64 29.19 4.13
CA SER A 171 0.08 28.43 5.23
C SER A 171 -0.16 26.98 4.85
N LEU A 172 -0.66 26.73 3.63
CA LEU A 172 -0.84 25.38 3.08
C LEU A 172 0.51 24.67 2.92
N THR A 173 1.50 25.34 2.31
CA THR A 173 2.85 24.78 2.12
C THR A 173 3.55 24.49 3.43
N GLN A 174 3.43 25.37 4.43
CA GLN A 174 3.98 25.13 5.77
C GLN A 174 3.38 23.88 6.45
N ARG A 175 2.10 23.58 6.16
CA ARG A 175 1.43 22.35 6.62
C ARG A 175 1.71 21.13 5.72
N GLY A 176 2.55 21.28 4.69
CA GLY A 176 3.00 20.21 3.81
C GLY A 176 2.05 19.91 2.64
N TRP A 177 1.18 20.85 2.28
CA TRP A 177 0.42 20.77 1.04
C TRP A 177 1.25 21.25 -0.15
N MET A 178 1.02 20.64 -1.32
CA MET A 178 1.62 21.02 -2.59
C MET A 178 0.50 21.32 -3.60
N LEU A 179 0.48 22.55 -4.12
CA LEU A 179 -0.42 22.92 -5.21
C LEU A 179 0.13 22.43 -6.55
N LYS A 180 -0.74 21.85 -7.38
CA LYS A 180 -0.43 21.41 -8.74
C LYS A 180 -1.40 22.03 -9.75
N ASN A 181 -0.87 22.37 -10.92
CA ASN A 181 -1.59 22.93 -12.06
C ASN A 181 -2.51 24.09 -11.66
N GLU A 182 -1.92 25.14 -11.08
CA GLU A 182 -2.66 26.31 -10.64
C GLU A 182 -3.48 26.93 -11.78
N ASP A 183 -4.74 27.24 -11.46
CA ASP A 183 -5.60 28.16 -12.20
C ASP A 183 -5.79 29.40 -11.32
N PRO A 184 -5.14 30.53 -11.66
CA PRO A 184 -5.07 31.68 -10.76
C PRO A 184 -6.45 32.31 -10.51
N ILE A 185 -7.34 32.29 -11.51
CA ILE A 185 -8.67 32.93 -11.43
C ILE A 185 -9.52 32.27 -10.34
N TYR A 186 -9.46 30.94 -10.24
CA TYR A 186 -10.20 30.19 -9.23
C TYR A 186 -9.41 29.98 -7.95
N TRP A 187 -8.08 29.94 -8.03
CA TRP A 187 -7.24 29.83 -6.84
C TRP A 187 -7.28 31.10 -5.98
N GLU A 188 -7.43 32.28 -6.57
CA GLU A 188 -7.67 33.52 -5.85
C GLU A 188 -8.96 33.50 -5.02
N LYS A 189 -9.91 32.61 -5.32
CA LYS A 189 -11.19 32.45 -4.62
C LYS A 189 -11.19 31.28 -3.62
N ARG A 190 -10.03 30.69 -3.32
CA ARG A 190 -9.91 29.53 -2.42
C ARG A 190 -10.43 29.80 -1.00
N ASP A 191 -10.50 31.07 -0.58
CA ASP A 191 -11.00 31.54 0.71
C ASP A 191 -12.39 32.20 0.62
N GLU A 192 -13.15 31.95 -0.46
CA GLU A 192 -14.52 32.49 -0.64
C GLU A 192 -15.41 32.25 0.58
N LYS A 193 -15.20 31.14 1.29
CA LYS A 193 -15.91 30.79 2.52
C LYS A 193 -14.94 30.60 3.68
N ALA A 194 -15.09 31.41 4.73
CA ALA A 194 -14.27 31.34 5.94
C ALA A 194 -14.28 29.93 6.57
N GLY A 195 -13.12 29.47 7.02
CA GLY A 195 -12.93 28.13 7.62
C GLY A 195 -13.08 26.97 6.63
N HIS A 196 -13.06 27.24 5.33
CA HIS A 196 -13.11 26.22 4.29
C HIS A 196 -12.00 26.50 3.27
N LEU A 197 -11.50 25.42 2.68
CA LEU A 197 -10.87 25.47 1.37
C LEU A 197 -11.96 25.36 0.30
N THR A 198 -11.97 26.32 -0.62
CA THR A 198 -12.87 26.31 -1.78
C THR A 198 -12.11 25.82 -3.01
N LEU A 199 -12.49 24.66 -3.54
CA LEU A 199 -12.04 24.18 -4.85
C LEU A 199 -13.19 24.28 -5.85
N TYR A 200 -12.90 24.47 -7.13
CA TYR A 200 -13.94 24.56 -8.17
C TYR A 200 -13.85 23.38 -9.11
N THR A 201 -14.99 22.92 -9.64
CA THR A 201 -15.04 21.85 -10.65
C THR A 201 -14.51 22.38 -11.99
N LEU A 202 -13.18 22.41 -12.15
CA LEU A 202 -12.48 22.93 -13.32
C LEU A 202 -12.16 21.84 -14.35
N ASP A 203 -11.76 22.26 -15.54
CA ASP A 203 -11.33 21.32 -16.58
C ASP A 203 -10.12 20.51 -16.12
N GLY A 204 -10.21 19.20 -16.25
CA GLY A 204 -9.13 18.29 -15.89
C GLY A 204 -9.59 16.89 -15.54
N ASP A 205 -8.66 15.94 -15.57
CA ASP A 205 -8.84 14.57 -15.10
C ASP A 205 -7.47 13.95 -14.76
N ASN A 206 -7.42 12.90 -13.94
CA ASN A 206 -6.18 12.15 -13.67
C ASN A 206 -5.92 11.04 -14.70
N TYR A 207 -6.66 11.04 -15.82
CA TYR A 207 -6.50 10.12 -16.93
C TYR A 207 -6.42 10.91 -18.25
N ILE A 208 -5.76 10.30 -19.24
CA ILE A 208 -5.61 10.88 -20.57
C ILE A 208 -6.95 10.83 -21.31
N ASP A 209 -7.40 11.95 -21.86
CA ASP A 209 -8.57 11.98 -22.74
C ASP A 209 -8.23 11.57 -24.19
N THR A 210 -9.22 11.53 -25.08
CA THR A 210 -9.00 11.18 -26.49
C THR A 210 -8.09 12.17 -27.23
N ALA A 211 -7.88 13.37 -26.69
CA ALA A 211 -7.00 14.40 -27.24
C ALA A 211 -5.62 14.43 -26.57
N GLY A 212 -5.32 13.49 -25.67
CA GLY A 212 -4.03 13.43 -24.97
C GLY A 212 -3.90 14.35 -23.76
N ARG A 213 -4.97 15.03 -23.34
CA ARG A 213 -4.96 15.96 -22.20
C ARG A 213 -5.01 15.19 -20.88
N ILE A 214 -4.23 15.64 -19.90
CA ILE A 214 -4.18 15.08 -18.55
C ILE A 214 -3.87 16.19 -17.54
N GLY A 215 -4.35 16.01 -16.31
CA GLY A 215 -4.05 16.86 -15.17
C GLY A 215 -5.31 17.49 -14.59
N ILE A 216 -5.27 17.72 -13.29
CA ILE A 216 -6.35 18.36 -12.54
C ILE A 216 -5.90 19.74 -12.10
N LYS A 217 -6.72 20.77 -12.33
CA LYS A 217 -6.44 22.14 -11.91
C LYS A 217 -6.64 22.31 -10.41
N ASN A 218 -5.80 23.15 -9.79
CA ASN A 218 -5.84 23.44 -8.34
C ASN A 218 -5.84 22.18 -7.45
N LEU A 219 -5.14 21.14 -7.89
CA LEU A 219 -5.00 19.90 -7.13
C LEU A 219 -4.07 20.16 -5.94
N LEU A 220 -4.54 19.86 -4.73
CA LEU A 220 -3.72 19.92 -3.52
C LEU A 220 -3.27 18.53 -3.13
N LEU A 221 -1.96 18.33 -3.04
CA LEU A 221 -1.32 17.06 -2.70
C LEU A 221 -0.65 17.12 -1.34
N LYS A 222 -0.67 15.98 -0.65
CA LYS A 222 0.09 15.76 0.57
C LYS A 222 0.75 14.39 0.53
N GLU A 223 1.98 14.31 1.03
CA GLU A 223 2.70 13.05 1.14
C GLU A 223 2.09 12.13 2.21
N ILE A 224 2.02 10.84 1.90
CA ILE A 224 1.59 9.76 2.79
C ILE A 224 2.84 9.09 3.35
N LYS A 225 2.97 9.10 4.68
CA LYS A 225 4.14 8.54 5.39
C LYS A 225 3.93 7.11 5.91
N SER A 226 2.73 6.57 5.79
CA SER A 226 2.35 5.25 6.31
C SER A 226 1.83 4.34 5.21
N SER A 227 2.17 3.05 5.27
CA SER A 227 1.65 2.03 4.33
C SER A 227 0.19 1.69 4.57
N CYS A 228 -0.29 1.79 5.82
CA CYS A 228 -1.70 1.65 6.20
C CYS A 228 -2.22 2.95 6.80
N PHE A 229 -3.36 3.43 6.33
CA PHE A 229 -3.88 4.73 6.71
C PHE A 229 -5.38 4.84 6.48
N SER A 230 -5.98 5.85 7.08
CA SER A 230 -7.31 6.34 6.75
C SER A 230 -7.20 7.79 6.30
N SER A 231 -7.80 8.10 5.17
CA SER A 231 -7.98 9.46 4.71
C SER A 231 -9.44 9.82 4.67
N GLU A 232 -9.75 11.05 5.06
CA GLU A 232 -11.12 11.57 5.12
C GLU A 232 -11.18 13.03 4.71
N ILE A 233 -12.23 13.40 3.98
CA ILE A 233 -12.59 14.79 3.72
C ILE A 233 -14.05 15.04 4.08
N HIS A 234 -14.36 16.24 4.56
CA HIS A 234 -15.73 16.72 4.73
C HIS A 234 -16.03 17.81 3.71
N LEU A 235 -17.27 17.79 3.23
CA LEU A 235 -17.79 18.64 2.19
C LEU A 235 -19.04 19.33 2.72
N THR A 236 -19.14 20.63 2.47
CA THR A 236 -20.33 21.42 2.81
C THR A 236 -21.02 21.90 1.53
N ASN A 237 -22.30 21.58 1.38
CA ASN A 237 -23.19 22.04 0.30
C ASN A 237 -22.67 21.75 -1.12
N PHE A 238 -21.88 20.69 -1.33
CA PHE A 238 -21.50 20.29 -2.68
C PHE A 238 -22.62 19.44 -3.29
N ILE A 239 -23.30 20.00 -4.29
CA ILE A 239 -24.36 19.33 -5.04
C ILE A 239 -24.00 19.44 -6.52
N PRO A 240 -23.44 18.38 -7.15
CA PRO A 240 -23.10 18.42 -8.56
C PRO A 240 -24.41 18.42 -9.39
N LYS A 241 -24.44 19.23 -10.44
CA LYS A 241 -25.64 19.50 -11.25
C LYS A 241 -25.49 19.08 -12.70
N GLU A 242 -24.25 18.96 -13.15
CA GLU A 242 -23.93 18.65 -14.54
C GLU A 242 -22.87 17.56 -14.65
N ASN A 243 -22.87 16.95 -15.82
CA ASN A 243 -22.01 15.83 -16.16
C ASN A 243 -20.55 16.11 -15.83
N TRP A 244 -19.87 15.10 -15.30
CA TRP A 244 -18.44 15.13 -14.95
C TRP A 244 -18.06 16.01 -13.77
N GLN A 245 -18.95 16.85 -13.24
CA GLN A 245 -18.71 17.59 -12.00
C GLN A 245 -18.51 16.60 -10.85
N GLN A 246 -17.38 16.72 -10.18
CA GLN A 246 -17.01 15.82 -9.09
C GLN A 246 -16.01 16.46 -8.14
N VAL A 247 -16.05 16.00 -6.89
CA VAL A 247 -15.10 16.33 -5.83
C VAL A 247 -14.70 15.05 -5.13
N GLY A 248 -13.45 14.95 -4.67
CA GLY A 248 -13.03 13.71 -4.03
C GLY A 248 -11.60 13.65 -3.52
N ILE A 249 -11.22 12.41 -3.20
CA ILE A 249 -9.89 11.98 -2.75
C ILE A 249 -9.22 11.21 -3.88
N LEU A 250 -7.96 11.53 -4.16
CA LEU A 250 -7.14 10.87 -5.17
C LEU A 250 -5.86 10.34 -4.53
N LEU A 251 -5.60 9.05 -4.60
CA LEU A 251 -4.38 8.39 -4.15
C LEU A 251 -3.47 8.13 -5.36
N MET A 252 -2.18 8.46 -5.25
CA MET A 252 -1.21 8.32 -6.35
C MET A 252 0.16 7.87 -5.85
N GLU A 253 0.89 7.10 -6.67
CA GLU A 253 2.27 6.69 -6.37
C GLU A 253 3.29 7.80 -6.69
N ASP A 254 2.96 8.72 -7.60
CA ASP A 254 3.74 9.91 -7.92
C ASP A 254 2.86 11.16 -8.14
N THR A 255 3.45 12.26 -8.62
CA THR A 255 2.72 13.51 -8.90
C THR A 255 2.55 13.79 -10.40
N THR A 256 2.87 12.84 -11.29
CA THR A 256 2.88 13.06 -12.75
C THR A 256 1.63 12.53 -13.44
N PHE A 257 0.68 11.96 -12.70
CA PHE A 257 -0.54 11.30 -13.20
C PHE A 257 -0.30 10.13 -14.16
N SER A 258 0.95 9.73 -14.35
CA SER A 258 1.33 8.57 -15.15
C SER A 258 1.38 7.29 -14.34
N SER A 259 1.55 7.39 -13.01
CA SER A 259 1.57 6.22 -12.13
C SER A 259 0.19 5.64 -11.89
N LYS A 260 0.18 4.53 -11.15
CA LYS A 260 -1.04 3.99 -10.60
C LYS A 260 -1.75 5.00 -9.71
N SER A 261 -3.07 4.96 -9.73
CA SER A 261 -3.90 5.83 -8.92
C SER A 261 -5.23 5.20 -8.57
N VAL A 262 -5.82 5.66 -7.48
CA VAL A 262 -7.16 5.28 -7.03
C VAL A 262 -7.89 6.53 -6.60
N ARG A 263 -9.13 6.71 -7.04
CA ARG A 263 -9.94 7.89 -6.78
C ARG A 263 -11.27 7.48 -6.16
N LEU A 264 -11.72 8.24 -5.17
CA LEU A 264 -13.09 8.21 -4.65
C LEU A 264 -13.71 9.59 -4.82
N SER A 265 -14.87 9.67 -5.47
CA SER A 265 -15.54 10.94 -5.74
C SER A 265 -17.04 10.87 -5.53
N LEU A 266 -17.60 12.00 -5.09
CA LEU A 266 -19.02 12.33 -5.26
C LEU A 266 -19.16 13.06 -6.60
N SER A 267 -19.95 12.51 -7.51
CA SER A 267 -20.06 12.99 -8.89
C SER A 267 -21.50 13.04 -9.39
N PHE A 268 -21.70 13.70 -10.53
CA PHE A 268 -22.96 13.67 -11.26
C PHE A 268 -22.79 13.00 -12.63
N ASN A 269 -23.77 12.17 -12.99
CA ASN A 269 -23.87 11.50 -14.27
C ASN A 269 -25.27 11.69 -14.88
N ASN A 270 -25.35 12.19 -16.10
CA ASN A 270 -26.54 12.13 -16.94
C ASN A 270 -26.25 11.55 -18.33
N PHE A 271 -25.09 10.90 -18.51
CA PHE A 271 -24.70 10.26 -19.76
C PHE A 271 -25.03 8.76 -19.75
N PHE A 272 -26.14 8.39 -20.41
CA PHE A 272 -26.61 7.01 -20.47
C PHE A 272 -26.59 6.42 -21.89
N GLY A 273 -25.58 6.78 -22.70
CA GLY A 273 -25.42 6.23 -24.05
C GLY A 273 -26.59 6.51 -24.99
N GLY A 274 -27.24 7.67 -24.86
CA GLY A 274 -28.40 8.08 -25.66
C GLY A 274 -29.76 7.78 -25.02
N LEU A 275 -29.81 7.06 -23.89
CA LEU A 275 -31.04 6.92 -23.12
C LEU A 275 -31.33 8.20 -22.33
N ILE A 276 -32.55 8.71 -22.42
CA ILE A 276 -33.02 9.84 -21.62
C ILE A 276 -33.43 9.30 -20.24
N LYS A 277 -32.65 9.64 -19.21
CA LYS A 277 -32.95 9.35 -17.81
C LYS A 277 -32.66 10.59 -16.96
N PRO A 278 -33.29 10.74 -15.78
CA PRO A 278 -32.88 11.73 -14.80
C PRO A 278 -31.38 11.60 -14.50
N GLY A 279 -30.72 12.72 -14.22
CA GLY A 279 -29.34 12.68 -13.77
C GLY A 279 -29.21 11.95 -12.44
N GLU A 280 -28.05 11.40 -12.17
CA GLU A 280 -27.73 10.63 -10.97
C GLU A 280 -26.60 11.35 -10.22
N ILE A 281 -26.77 11.57 -8.92
CA ILE A 281 -25.66 11.87 -8.02
C ILE A 281 -25.18 10.54 -7.46
N LEU A 282 -23.90 10.25 -7.66
CA LEU A 282 -23.32 8.94 -7.38
C LEU A 282 -21.97 9.04 -6.69
N LEU A 283 -21.60 7.95 -6.05
CA LEU A 283 -20.25 7.70 -5.57
C LEU A 283 -19.54 6.83 -6.58
N GLN A 284 -18.38 7.28 -7.01
CA GLN A 284 -17.55 6.59 -7.97
C GLN A 284 -16.20 6.29 -7.35
N ALA A 285 -15.79 5.03 -7.44
CA ALA A 285 -14.40 4.65 -7.18
C ALA A 285 -13.77 4.18 -8.49
N ILE A 286 -12.64 4.77 -8.86
CA ILE A 286 -11.92 4.47 -10.11
C ILE A 286 -10.48 4.12 -9.77
N SER A 287 -9.93 3.09 -10.39
CA SER A 287 -8.54 2.68 -10.25
C SER A 287 -7.84 2.60 -11.60
N ALA A 288 -6.59 3.05 -11.65
CA ALA A 288 -5.68 2.77 -12.75
C ALA A 288 -4.50 1.98 -12.20
N THR A 289 -4.50 0.67 -12.42
CA THR A 289 -3.46 -0.24 -11.90
C THR A 289 -2.22 -0.33 -12.78
N ASP A 290 -2.31 0.10 -14.05
CA ASP A 290 -1.17 0.17 -14.97
C ASP A 290 -0.83 1.63 -15.33
N GLY A 291 -1.26 2.58 -14.48
CA GLY A 291 -1.07 4.00 -14.73
C GLY A 291 -1.79 4.48 -15.99
N ASN A 292 -1.13 5.29 -16.82
CA ASN A 292 -1.70 5.81 -18.06
C ASN A 292 -1.61 4.83 -19.25
N HIS A 293 -1.13 3.60 -19.04
CA HIS A 293 -1.00 2.59 -20.09
C HIS A 293 -2.28 1.80 -20.36
N SER A 294 -3.26 1.87 -19.46
CA SER A 294 -4.55 1.21 -19.61
C SER A 294 -5.71 2.15 -19.27
N LYS A 295 -6.89 1.83 -19.80
CA LYS A 295 -8.11 2.56 -19.44
C LYS A 295 -8.38 2.30 -17.95
N PRO A 296 -8.65 3.35 -17.15
CA PRO A 296 -9.00 3.15 -15.76
C PRO A 296 -10.25 2.27 -15.60
N GLU A 297 -10.24 1.45 -14.57
CA GLU A 297 -11.34 0.59 -14.16
C GLU A 297 -12.22 1.33 -13.15
N GLU A 298 -13.51 1.44 -13.45
CA GLU A 298 -14.51 1.84 -12.46
C GLU A 298 -14.83 0.65 -11.55
N ILE A 299 -14.36 0.71 -10.31
CA ILE A 299 -14.49 -0.39 -9.35
C ILE A 299 -15.75 -0.25 -8.48
N ALA A 300 -16.34 0.94 -8.38
CA ALA A 300 -17.64 1.14 -7.77
C ALA A 300 -18.44 2.25 -8.45
N HIS A 301 -19.75 2.01 -8.55
CA HIS A 301 -20.76 2.91 -9.06
C HIS A 301 -22.00 2.82 -8.16
N SER A 302 -22.13 3.73 -7.20
CA SER A 302 -23.24 3.71 -6.25
C SER A 302 -24.07 4.98 -6.37
N VAL A 303 -25.26 4.86 -6.98
CA VAL A 303 -26.22 5.97 -7.08
C VAL A 303 -26.76 6.28 -5.69
N ILE A 304 -26.59 7.52 -5.24
CA ILE A 304 -27.13 7.99 -3.95
C ILE A 304 -28.49 8.67 -4.17
N PHE A 305 -28.60 9.48 -5.23
CA PHE A 305 -29.81 10.23 -5.54
C PHE A 305 -30.10 10.26 -7.03
N ASN A 306 -31.39 10.24 -7.38
CA ASN A 306 -31.87 10.57 -8.70
C ASN A 306 -32.30 12.04 -8.70
N MET A 307 -31.86 12.80 -9.70
CA MET A 307 -32.15 14.23 -9.85
C MET A 307 -33.48 14.41 -10.60
N ASP A 308 -34.56 14.02 -9.93
CA ASP A 308 -35.91 14.44 -10.29
C ASP A 308 -36.31 15.71 -9.52
N SER A 309 -37.28 16.47 -10.03
CA SER A 309 -37.71 17.73 -9.40
C SER A 309 -38.30 17.51 -7.99
N SER A 310 -38.92 16.36 -7.76
CA SER A 310 -39.51 15.98 -6.47
C SER A 310 -38.47 15.70 -5.36
N GLN A 311 -37.23 15.37 -5.71
CA GLN A 311 -36.17 15.01 -4.75
C GLN A 311 -35.23 16.17 -4.41
N SER A 312 -35.35 17.32 -5.08
CA SER A 312 -34.44 18.47 -4.90
C SER A 312 -34.24 18.90 -3.43
N VAL A 313 -35.31 18.91 -2.63
CA VAL A 313 -35.26 19.23 -1.19
C VAL A 313 -34.50 18.16 -0.41
N ILE A 314 -34.80 16.88 -0.65
CA ILE A 314 -34.17 15.73 0.00
C ILE A 314 -32.67 15.70 -0.33
N VAL A 315 -32.30 15.92 -1.60
CA VAL A 315 -30.91 16.01 -2.05
C VAL A 315 -30.19 17.13 -1.32
N THR A 316 -30.80 18.32 -1.26
CA THR A 316 -30.20 19.49 -0.60
C THR A 316 -29.99 19.27 0.89
N GLN A 317 -30.96 18.67 1.58
CA GLN A 317 -30.85 18.33 3.00
C GLN A 317 -29.76 17.29 3.26
N ASN A 318 -29.71 16.23 2.47
CA ASN A 318 -28.75 15.15 2.67
C ASN A 318 -27.32 15.51 2.24
N LEU A 319 -27.14 16.38 1.23
CA LEU A 319 -25.82 16.83 0.76
C LEU A 319 -25.37 18.15 1.37
N LYS A 320 -26.12 18.67 2.36
CA LYS A 320 -25.71 19.83 3.15
C LYS A 320 -24.35 19.59 3.80
N LYS A 321 -24.17 18.40 4.38
CA LYS A 321 -22.89 17.87 4.85
C LYS A 321 -22.67 16.48 4.25
N SER A 322 -21.49 16.25 3.70
CA SER A 322 -21.08 14.92 3.24
C SER A 322 -19.63 14.66 3.56
N ALA A 323 -19.25 13.38 3.63
CA ALA A 323 -17.88 12.98 3.89
C ALA A 323 -17.50 11.78 3.02
N LEU A 324 -16.25 11.79 2.54
CA LEU A 324 -15.65 10.69 1.80
C LEU A 324 -14.47 10.18 2.61
N ARG A 325 -14.32 8.86 2.72
CA ARG A 325 -13.21 8.22 3.42
C ARG A 325 -12.66 7.05 2.62
N ILE A 326 -11.33 6.95 2.57
CA ILE A 326 -10.61 5.77 2.07
C ILE A 326 -9.78 5.20 3.21
N GLU A 327 -9.93 3.91 3.51
CA GLU A 327 -9.09 3.19 4.45
C GLU A 327 -8.24 2.16 3.69
N LYS A 328 -6.92 2.21 3.87
CA LYS A 328 -5.95 1.25 3.30
C LYS A 328 -5.40 0.37 4.42
N GLN A 329 -5.57 -0.94 4.26
CA GLN A 329 -4.91 -1.98 5.05
C GLN A 329 -4.18 -2.92 4.10
N ASN A 330 -2.85 -2.85 4.07
CA ASN A 330 -2.01 -3.54 3.08
C ASN A 330 -2.46 -3.21 1.65
N HIS A 331 -2.99 -4.17 0.90
CA HIS A 331 -3.54 -3.98 -0.44
C HIS A 331 -5.07 -3.82 -0.46
N THR A 332 -5.74 -3.94 0.69
CA THR A 332 -7.20 -3.83 0.80
C THR A 332 -7.60 -2.37 1.01
N TYR A 333 -8.49 -1.87 0.15
CA TYR A 333 -9.06 -0.53 0.21
C TYR A 333 -10.54 -0.61 0.54
N ARG A 334 -10.97 0.12 1.56
CA ARG A 334 -12.38 0.34 1.88
C ARG A 334 -12.74 1.77 1.51
N PHE A 335 -13.82 1.92 0.75
CA PHE A 335 -14.33 3.20 0.31
C PHE A 335 -15.64 3.46 1.06
N LEU A 336 -15.69 4.57 1.79
CA LEU A 336 -16.81 4.89 2.66
C LEU A 336 -17.34 6.28 2.37
N TYR A 337 -18.64 6.43 2.61
CA TYR A 337 -19.36 7.69 2.45
C TYR A 337 -20.34 7.91 3.59
N ALA A 338 -20.52 9.17 3.97
CA ALA A 338 -21.58 9.60 4.87
C ALA A 338 -22.18 10.92 4.37
N SER A 339 -23.46 11.15 4.69
CA SER A 339 -24.14 12.39 4.34
C SER A 339 -25.30 12.67 5.29
N GLY A 340 -25.64 13.95 5.45
CA GLY A 340 -26.74 14.40 6.29
C GLY A 340 -26.76 15.93 6.46
N GLU A 341 -27.55 16.39 7.43
CA GLU A 341 -27.67 17.83 7.70
C GLU A 341 -26.57 18.39 8.60
N ASN A 342 -25.91 17.53 9.38
CA ASN A 342 -24.96 17.87 10.44
C ASN A 342 -23.67 17.03 10.31
N ASP A 343 -22.62 17.40 11.05
CA ASP A 343 -21.30 16.74 11.04
C ASP A 343 -21.26 15.38 11.80
N LEU A 344 -22.42 14.73 11.99
CA LEU A 344 -22.54 13.41 12.62
C LEU A 344 -22.53 12.33 11.54
N PHE A 345 -21.33 11.94 11.11
CA PHE A 345 -21.16 11.00 10.00
C PHE A 345 -21.25 9.53 10.44
N ALA A 346 -22.32 8.87 10.00
CA ALA A 346 -22.43 7.40 10.01
C ALA A 346 -21.98 6.84 8.66
N PHE A 347 -20.69 6.48 8.57
CA PHE A 347 -20.10 5.98 7.33
C PHE A 347 -20.71 4.65 6.87
N LYS A 348 -21.14 4.63 5.61
CA LYS A 348 -21.55 3.42 4.87
C LYS A 348 -20.40 3.02 3.95
N GLU A 349 -20.09 1.73 3.94
CA GLU A 349 -19.14 1.17 2.99
C GLU A 349 -19.80 1.05 1.62
N ILE A 350 -19.12 1.57 0.59
CA ILE A 350 -19.53 1.50 -0.81
C ILE A 350 -19.01 0.20 -1.41
N ILE A 351 -17.71 -0.04 -1.22
CA ILE A 351 -17.01 -1.25 -1.64
C ILE A 351 -15.75 -1.45 -0.79
N SER A 352 -15.35 -2.71 -0.65
CA SER A 352 -14.01 -3.11 -0.23
C SER A 352 -13.35 -3.93 -1.34
N ARG A 353 -12.12 -3.59 -1.72
CA ARG A 353 -11.42 -4.24 -2.84
C ARG A 353 -9.91 -4.24 -2.64
N ASP A 354 -9.27 -5.32 -3.06
CA ASP A 354 -7.81 -5.36 -3.15
C ASP A 354 -7.33 -4.65 -4.41
N ILE A 355 -6.41 -3.70 -4.24
CA ILE A 355 -5.85 -2.90 -5.32
C ILE A 355 -4.34 -2.83 -5.16
N LEU A 356 -3.61 -3.25 -6.19
CA LEU A 356 -2.14 -3.34 -6.17
C LEU A 356 -1.49 -1.98 -6.50
N ILE A 357 -1.69 -1.00 -5.63
CA ILE A 357 -1.02 0.32 -5.66
C ILE A 357 -0.36 0.63 -4.30
N GLU A 358 0.75 1.35 -4.33
CA GLU A 358 1.43 1.87 -3.13
C GLU A 358 1.44 3.41 -3.15
N PRO A 359 0.35 4.05 -2.71
CA PRO A 359 0.20 5.48 -2.84
C PRO A 359 1.17 6.22 -1.91
N LYS A 360 1.91 7.16 -2.49
CA LYS A 360 2.82 8.08 -1.79
C LYS A 360 2.19 9.44 -1.57
N TYR A 361 1.12 9.74 -2.29
CA TYR A 361 0.43 11.02 -2.22
C TYR A 361 -1.07 10.80 -2.10
N ILE A 362 -1.66 11.68 -1.30
CA ILE A 362 -3.09 11.94 -1.32
C ILE A 362 -3.32 13.31 -1.95
N GLY A 363 -4.32 13.39 -2.83
CA GLY A 363 -4.83 14.59 -3.42
C GLY A 363 -6.29 14.85 -3.04
N ILE A 364 -6.62 16.12 -2.86
CA ILE A 364 -8.00 16.60 -2.81
C ILE A 364 -8.26 17.44 -4.05
N PHE A 365 -9.39 17.21 -4.71
CA PHE A 365 -9.68 17.82 -6.00
C PHE A 365 -11.15 18.13 -6.19
N ALA A 366 -11.42 19.07 -7.09
CA ALA A 366 -12.70 19.25 -7.75
C ALA A 366 -12.46 19.42 -9.25
N LEU A 367 -13.23 18.72 -10.10
CA LEU A 367 -13.06 18.77 -11.55
C LEU A 367 -14.39 18.53 -12.29
N LYS A 368 -14.41 18.83 -13.60
CA LYS A 368 -15.56 18.59 -14.51
C LYS A 368 -15.17 17.81 -15.77
N GLY A 369 -14.15 16.94 -15.67
CA GLY A 369 -13.54 16.30 -16.84
C GLY A 369 -13.01 17.35 -17.81
N PHE A 370 -12.88 17.01 -19.09
CA PHE A 370 -12.50 17.97 -20.13
C PHE A 370 -13.74 18.51 -20.88
N ARG A 371 -14.69 19.10 -20.13
CA ARG A 371 -15.95 19.66 -20.64
C ARG A 371 -15.99 21.18 -20.38
N PRO A 372 -15.51 22.01 -21.33
CA PRO A 372 -15.41 23.44 -21.12
C PRO A 372 -16.79 24.09 -20.90
N ASP A 373 -17.83 23.55 -21.54
CA ASP A 373 -19.20 24.09 -21.53
C ASP A 373 -19.94 23.89 -20.19
N THR A 374 -19.48 22.95 -19.36
CA THR A 374 -20.07 22.72 -18.03
C THR A 374 -19.62 23.82 -17.08
N PRO A 375 -20.51 24.54 -16.37
CA PRO A 375 -20.10 25.61 -15.47
C PRO A 375 -19.30 25.07 -14.29
N ALA A 376 -18.32 25.85 -13.84
CA ALA A 376 -17.59 25.54 -12.62
C ALA A 376 -18.46 25.86 -11.39
N ILE A 377 -18.54 24.93 -10.44
CA ILE A 377 -19.21 25.13 -9.15
C ILE A 377 -18.21 24.94 -8.00
N PRO A 378 -18.40 25.65 -6.87
CA PRO A 378 -17.53 25.50 -5.72
C PRO A 378 -17.82 24.21 -4.94
N ALA A 379 -16.77 23.62 -4.40
CA ALA A 379 -16.78 22.56 -3.41
C ALA A 379 -16.07 23.08 -2.16
N TYR A 380 -16.82 23.22 -1.07
CA TYR A 380 -16.30 23.74 0.19
C TYR A 380 -15.85 22.59 1.08
N ILE A 381 -14.55 22.51 1.35
CA ILE A 381 -13.92 21.48 2.18
C ILE A 381 -13.54 22.13 3.51
N ASP A 382 -14.15 21.72 4.61
CA ASP A 382 -13.90 22.23 5.97
C ASP A 382 -12.99 21.32 6.81
N PHE A 383 -12.78 20.08 6.37
CA PHE A 383 -11.96 19.11 7.10
C PHE A 383 -11.23 18.17 6.16
N VAL A 384 -9.95 17.93 6.44
CA VAL A 384 -9.16 16.81 5.91
C VAL A 384 -8.47 16.12 7.07
N SER A 385 -8.45 14.78 7.04
CA SER A 385 -7.51 14.02 7.87
C SER A 385 -6.81 12.91 7.10
N LEU A 386 -5.57 12.65 7.49
CA LEU A 386 -4.79 11.50 7.08
C LEU A 386 -4.21 10.89 8.35
N LYS A 387 -4.73 9.73 8.77
CA LYS A 387 -4.36 9.07 10.01
C LYS A 387 -3.65 7.76 9.71
N ALA A 388 -2.51 7.52 10.33
CA ALA A 388 -1.86 6.23 10.21
C ALA A 388 -2.68 5.16 10.93
N GLN A 389 -2.67 3.95 10.38
CA GLN A 389 -3.30 2.78 10.99
C GLN A 389 -2.24 1.69 11.16
N SER A 390 -2.41 0.85 12.18
CA SER A 390 -1.65 -0.40 12.26
C SER A 390 -2.06 -1.30 11.12
N CYS A 391 -1.10 -1.73 10.30
CA CYS A 391 -1.33 -2.82 9.36
C CYS A 391 -1.68 -4.08 10.15
N LYS A 392 -2.75 -4.77 9.74
CA LYS A 392 -3.04 -6.11 10.26
C LYS A 392 -2.15 -7.09 9.51
N ASP A 393 -1.44 -7.92 10.25
CA ASP A 393 -0.63 -9.02 9.71
C ASP A 393 -1.50 -10.14 9.15
#